data_AF-A0A093VHY3-F1
#
_entry.id   AF-A0A093VHY3-F1
#
_cell.length_a   1.000
_cell.length_b   1.000
_cell.length_c   1.000
_cell.angle_alpha   90.00
_cell.angle_beta   90.00
_cell.angle_gamma   90.00
#
_symmetry.space_group_name_H-M   'P 1'
#
loop_
_entity.id
_entity.type
_entity.pdbx_description
1 polymer ?
#
loop_
_entity_poly.entity_id
_entity_poly.type
_entity_poly.pdbx_seq_one_letter_code
_entity_poly.pdbx_strand_id
1 'polypeptide(L)'
;MMTAAPDDSWVYHPMSIPTSTSDLGDMPLQVYFPGSSFTPDLSANYMTPTPTSSAGHYDSFDVTRTSSSSIPRGQEGGNDSQTTNMNLDMAQNNQLQTYPLLFTATSETPSFQHLYQRWWEDDAQTVLWSFDVRQISLVIRFGFFHDNNQPRTILHRRNGNVLETFLNSLLPPYELQFIPTLTQSQKVEEILRRCQTTMPMNLQWSWYPSQALRSLEPSVIAAEIEAESQMHFKAVPFEAWVRCSLGFPATEADWFFLQHNALYIILLNHLQAHQYELPKYREVEKLLQQKSPFAHKAIVQCLNHFVNGKEPPKQTAKSSLDFIAGPIQDLFQKYPANLISILKKLSVIAIRFRQTYIHVPNVDWHKRLDTRAKYLDDLLAALSPTDLARSLTRSDQSMFAQLSREQLMDEQNSITGVLHTRWYDLAMAVRDCCTAMPEFVQLIQEYTS
;
A
#
# COMPACT_ATOMS: atom_id res chain seq x y z
N MET A 1 50.02 -24.43 22.98
CA MET A 1 50.59 -23.24 23.66
C MET A 1 50.03 -22.01 22.96
N MET A 2 49.88 -20.88 23.67
CA MET A 2 49.18 -19.66 23.24
C MET A 2 47.66 -19.82 23.02
N THR A 3 46.93 -19.45 24.08
CA THR A 3 45.52 -19.03 24.06
C THR A 3 45.43 -17.58 23.55
N ALA A 4 44.50 -17.30 22.65
CA ALA A 4 44.06 -15.94 22.31
C ALA A 4 42.59 -15.80 22.69
N ALA A 5 42.27 -14.80 23.51
CA ALA A 5 40.89 -14.42 23.82
C ALA A 5 40.31 -13.56 22.68
N PRO A 6 38.99 -13.58 22.44
CA PRO A 6 38.34 -12.65 21.53
C PRO A 6 38.28 -11.24 22.13
N ASP A 7 38.30 -10.23 21.25
CA ASP A 7 38.41 -8.81 21.59
C ASP A 7 37.04 -8.19 21.89
N ASP A 8 36.88 -7.57 23.07
CA ASP A 8 35.64 -6.90 23.50
C ASP A 8 35.63 -5.44 23.03
N SER A 9 35.06 -5.18 21.83
CA SER A 9 34.99 -3.83 21.27
C SER A 9 33.62 -3.45 20.68
N TRP A 10 32.59 -3.37 21.53
CA TRP A 10 31.33 -2.68 21.22
C TRP A 10 31.05 -1.52 22.20
N VAL A 11 31.89 -0.49 22.14
CA VAL A 11 31.66 0.77 22.86
C VAL A 11 30.74 1.67 22.05
N TYR A 12 29.56 1.97 22.60
CA TYR A 12 28.63 2.97 22.07
C TYR A 12 29.24 4.38 22.13
N HIS A 13 29.37 5.03 20.96
CA HIS A 13 29.63 6.48 20.89
C HIS A 13 28.35 7.24 20.52
N PRO A 14 27.81 8.10 21.41
CA PRO A 14 26.72 9.00 21.05
C PRO A 14 27.27 10.17 20.20
N MET A 15 26.71 10.39 19.00
CA MET A 15 27.01 11.60 18.23
C MET A 15 26.41 12.83 18.90
N SER A 16 27.28 13.77 19.31
CA SER A 16 26.87 15.12 19.71
C SER A 16 26.66 16.00 18.47
N ILE A 17 25.51 16.66 18.37
CA ILE A 17 25.25 17.67 17.35
C ILE A 17 25.85 19.01 17.82
N PRO A 18 26.77 19.65 17.07
CA PRO A 18 27.24 20.98 17.40
C PRO A 18 26.22 22.03 16.95
N THR A 19 25.70 22.81 17.90
CA THR A 19 24.94 24.03 17.64
C THR A 19 25.90 25.17 17.27
N SER A 20 25.75 25.72 16.07
CA SER A 20 26.41 26.96 15.65
C SER A 20 25.41 27.91 15.00
N THR A 21 24.97 28.90 15.78
CA THR A 21 24.22 30.07 15.31
C THR A 21 25.16 31.08 14.66
N SER A 22 24.86 31.53 13.44
CA SER A 22 25.45 32.74 12.87
C SER A 22 24.57 33.35 11.78
N ASP A 23 24.07 34.54 12.08
CA ASP A 23 23.59 35.63 11.21
C ASP A 23 23.48 35.40 9.69
N LEU A 24 22.26 35.61 9.16
CA LEU A 24 22.02 36.14 7.83
C LEU A 24 20.92 37.20 7.92
N GLY A 25 21.25 38.44 7.55
CA GLY A 25 20.36 39.60 7.65
C GLY A 25 19.48 39.82 6.41
N ASP A 26 18.51 40.73 6.56
CA ASP A 26 17.61 41.18 5.49
C ASP A 26 18.35 41.71 4.25
N MET A 27 17.93 41.26 3.06
CA MET A 27 17.80 42.08 1.85
C MET A 27 16.87 41.34 0.84
N PRO A 28 16.00 42.04 0.08
CA PRO A 28 14.99 41.41 -0.75
C PRO A 28 15.50 41.10 -2.16
N LEU A 29 15.16 39.92 -2.69
CA LEU A 29 15.34 39.60 -4.11
C LEU A 29 14.01 39.75 -4.86
N GLN A 30 13.92 40.79 -5.70
CA GLN A 30 12.89 40.86 -6.74
C GLN A 30 13.13 39.73 -7.75
N VAL A 31 12.13 38.85 -7.92
CA VAL A 31 12.14 37.83 -8.98
C VAL A 31 11.30 38.32 -10.15
N TYR A 32 11.97 38.46 -11.29
CA TYR A 32 11.39 38.87 -12.56
C TYR A 32 10.70 37.66 -13.22
N PHE A 33 9.39 37.73 -13.45
CA PHE A 33 8.64 36.67 -14.13
C PHE A 33 8.60 36.88 -15.65
N PRO A 34 8.94 35.84 -16.44
CA PRO A 34 8.42 35.69 -17.79
C PRO A 34 7.69 34.35 -17.99
N GLY A 35 6.54 34.42 -18.67
CA GLY A 35 6.08 33.33 -19.56
C GLY A 35 5.36 32.15 -18.91
N SER A 36 4.02 32.21 -18.94
CA SER A 36 3.12 31.07 -18.75
C SER A 36 3.49 29.84 -19.59
N SER A 37 3.49 28.66 -18.98
CA SER A 37 3.30 27.38 -19.66
C SER A 37 2.19 26.60 -18.96
N PHE A 38 1.29 26.00 -19.74
CA PHE A 38 0.07 25.36 -19.23
C PHE A 38 0.39 24.08 -18.45
N THR A 39 0.08 24.07 -17.16
CA THR A 39 -0.13 22.85 -16.37
C THR A 39 -1.64 22.55 -16.31
N PRO A 40 -2.09 21.32 -16.59
CA PRO A 40 -3.45 20.92 -16.28
C PRO A 40 -3.58 20.78 -14.77
N ASP A 41 -4.40 21.61 -14.15
CA ASP A 41 -4.70 21.51 -12.73
C ASP A 41 -5.60 20.28 -12.48
N LEU A 42 -5.01 19.22 -11.91
CA LEU A 42 -5.72 17.99 -11.54
C LEU A 42 -6.38 18.09 -10.15
N SER A 43 -6.40 19.26 -9.51
CA SER A 43 -6.96 19.47 -8.16
C SER A 43 -8.37 20.09 -8.16
N ALA A 44 -9.28 19.58 -9.00
CA ALA A 44 -10.68 20.03 -9.06
C ALA A 44 -11.71 18.91 -8.85
N ASN A 45 -12.21 18.79 -7.61
CA ASN A 45 -13.53 18.29 -7.20
C ASN A 45 -14.12 17.06 -7.94
N TYR A 46 -13.73 15.85 -7.50
CA TYR A 46 -14.56 14.64 -7.63
C TYR A 46 -14.99 14.10 -6.26
N MET A 47 -15.87 14.85 -5.57
CA MET A 47 -16.71 14.33 -4.50
C MET A 47 -18.18 14.40 -4.93
N THR A 48 -18.67 13.34 -5.56
CA THR A 48 -20.11 13.09 -5.69
C THR A 48 -20.60 12.30 -4.47
N PRO A 49 -21.52 12.86 -3.66
CA PRO A 49 -22.03 12.15 -2.48
C PRO A 49 -23.00 11.04 -2.91
N THR A 50 -22.68 9.79 -2.55
CA THR A 50 -23.61 8.66 -2.68
C THR A 50 -24.76 8.83 -1.68
N PRO A 51 -26.04 8.81 -2.10
CA PRO A 51 -27.15 9.01 -1.18
C PRO A 51 -27.33 7.82 -0.24
N THR A 52 -27.20 8.07 1.07
CA THR A 52 -27.67 7.16 2.12
C THR A 52 -29.18 6.98 2.03
N SER A 53 -29.63 5.73 1.88
CA SER A 53 -31.02 5.33 2.16
C SER A 53 -31.02 4.41 3.38
N SER A 54 -31.86 4.72 4.36
CA SER A 54 -32.02 3.96 5.60
C SER A 54 -33.49 3.68 5.90
N ALA A 55 -33.72 2.48 6.44
CA ALA A 55 -34.96 1.97 7.06
C ALA A 55 -36.12 1.49 6.17
N GLY A 56 -36.72 0.35 6.57
CA GLY A 56 -38.15 0.06 6.38
C GLY A 56 -38.53 -1.34 5.89
N HIS A 57 -39.05 -2.20 6.78
CA HIS A 57 -39.92 -3.34 6.42
C HIS A 57 -41.12 -2.87 5.56
N TYR A 58 -41.71 -3.64 4.63
CA TYR A 58 -42.54 -4.83 4.90
C TYR A 58 -42.91 -5.63 3.63
N ASP A 59 -43.52 -6.79 3.86
CA ASP A 59 -44.02 -7.86 2.97
C ASP A 59 -44.51 -7.59 1.52
N SER A 60 -44.21 -8.58 0.67
CA SER A 60 -45.10 -9.28 -0.28
C SER A 60 -46.46 -8.65 -0.64
N PHE A 61 -46.72 -8.48 -1.95
CA PHE A 61 -47.78 -9.24 -2.63
C PHE A 61 -47.62 -9.24 -4.17
N ASP A 62 -48.03 -10.36 -4.76
CA ASP A 62 -48.17 -10.59 -6.20
C ASP A 62 -49.38 -9.82 -6.78
N VAL A 63 -49.35 -9.48 -8.08
CA VAL A 63 -50.51 -9.54 -9.00
C VAL A 63 -50.12 -9.09 -10.41
N THR A 64 -50.65 -9.82 -11.40
CA THR A 64 -50.46 -9.61 -12.84
C THR A 64 -51.37 -8.50 -13.40
N ARG A 65 -51.04 -7.96 -14.60
CA ARG A 65 -51.72 -8.28 -15.90
C ARG A 65 -51.81 -7.10 -16.91
N THR A 66 -51.56 -7.43 -18.18
CA THR A 66 -52.13 -6.86 -19.44
C THR A 66 -51.89 -5.39 -19.87
N SER A 67 -51.10 -5.26 -20.94
CA SER A 67 -51.50 -4.77 -22.30
C SER A 67 -52.58 -3.66 -22.41
N SER A 68 -52.38 -2.61 -23.21
CA SER A 68 -52.52 -2.69 -24.69
C SER A 68 -52.09 -1.41 -25.44
N SER A 69 -51.82 -1.56 -26.73
CA SER A 69 -51.41 -0.55 -27.74
C SER A 69 -52.43 0.57 -28.06
N SER A 70 -51.95 1.74 -28.54
CA SER A 70 -52.35 2.29 -29.86
C SER A 70 -51.55 3.53 -30.31
N ILE A 71 -51.28 3.60 -31.62
CA ILE A 71 -50.69 4.67 -32.48
C ILE A 71 -51.60 4.65 -33.74
N PRO A 72 -52.03 5.77 -34.42
CA PRO A 72 -51.14 6.51 -35.35
C PRO A 72 -51.52 7.97 -35.80
N ARG A 73 -50.61 8.57 -36.63
CA ARG A 73 -50.75 9.74 -37.55
C ARG A 73 -50.92 11.13 -36.89
N GLY A 74 -50.42 12.27 -37.39
CA GLY A 74 -49.63 12.68 -38.58
C GLY A 74 -49.45 14.23 -38.55
N GLN A 75 -48.96 14.99 -39.55
CA GLN A 75 -48.29 14.75 -40.84
C GLN A 75 -47.75 16.12 -41.40
N GLU A 76 -46.61 16.16 -42.13
CA GLU A 76 -46.07 17.31 -42.94
C GLU A 76 -45.71 18.65 -42.21
N GLY A 77 -44.83 19.56 -42.70
CA GLY A 77 -43.87 19.56 -43.83
C GLY A 77 -43.43 20.98 -44.30
N GLY A 78 -42.14 21.21 -44.60
CA GLY A 78 -41.57 22.41 -45.28
C GLY A 78 -41.20 23.62 -44.38
N ASN A 79 -39.93 24.02 -44.21
CA ASN A 79 -38.97 24.73 -45.10
C ASN A 79 -39.12 26.27 -45.13
N ASP A 80 -38.13 27.02 -44.60
CA ASP A 80 -37.35 27.98 -45.42
C ASP A 80 -36.08 28.58 -44.77
N SER A 81 -34.95 28.35 -45.46
CA SER A 81 -33.87 29.29 -45.81
C SER A 81 -33.26 30.33 -44.82
N GLN A 82 -32.07 29.98 -44.31
CA GLN A 82 -30.82 30.77 -44.21
C GLN A 82 -30.85 32.27 -43.80
N THR A 83 -30.26 32.58 -42.64
CA THR A 83 -29.32 33.71 -42.49
C THR A 83 -28.06 33.26 -41.76
N THR A 84 -26.91 33.74 -42.23
CA THR A 84 -25.57 33.40 -41.74
C THR A 84 -25.28 34.03 -40.38
N ASN A 85 -24.60 33.30 -39.49
CA ASN A 85 -23.86 33.89 -38.37
C ASN A 85 -22.56 33.11 -38.11
N MET A 86 -21.43 33.74 -38.43
CA MET A 86 -20.07 33.21 -38.29
C MET A 86 -19.60 33.20 -36.82
N ASN A 87 -20.31 32.44 -35.97
CA ASN A 87 -20.02 32.35 -34.54
C ASN A 87 -20.04 30.90 -34.00
N LEU A 88 -20.21 29.88 -34.86
CA LEU A 88 -20.29 28.48 -34.43
C LEU A 88 -18.93 27.74 -34.40
N ASP A 89 -17.91 28.26 -35.09
CA ASP A 89 -16.61 27.58 -35.25
C ASP A 89 -15.63 27.80 -34.08
N MET A 90 -15.87 28.77 -33.19
CA MET A 90 -15.09 28.94 -31.95
C MET A 90 -15.63 28.12 -30.76
N ALA A 91 -16.82 27.54 -30.87
CA ALA A 91 -17.47 26.83 -29.76
C ALA A 91 -17.20 25.30 -29.74
N GLN A 92 -16.54 24.74 -30.75
CA GLN A 92 -16.35 23.27 -30.86
C GLN A 92 -15.05 22.73 -30.25
N ASN A 93 -14.07 23.57 -29.90
CA ASN A 93 -12.76 23.11 -29.43
C ASN A 93 -12.60 22.96 -27.90
N ASN A 94 -13.64 23.25 -27.10
CA ASN A 94 -13.68 22.91 -25.67
C ASN A 94 -14.57 21.68 -25.40
N GLN A 95 -14.40 20.62 -26.20
CA GLN A 95 -14.73 19.29 -25.70
C GLN A 95 -13.77 18.99 -24.55
N LEU A 96 -14.28 18.97 -23.31
CA LEU A 96 -13.57 18.45 -22.16
C LEU A 96 -13.15 17.00 -22.46
N GLN A 97 -11.86 16.80 -22.79
CA GLN A 97 -11.31 15.46 -23.00
C GLN A 97 -11.36 14.70 -21.66
N THR A 98 -12.41 13.90 -21.50
CA THR A 98 -12.60 13.04 -20.34
C THR A 98 -11.78 11.77 -20.54
N TYR A 99 -10.61 11.70 -19.89
CA TYR A 99 -9.76 10.51 -19.92
C TYR A 99 -10.38 9.39 -19.08
N PRO A 100 -10.34 8.12 -19.53
CA PRO A 100 -10.76 6.99 -18.72
C PRO A 100 -9.78 6.77 -17.57
N LEU A 101 -10.31 6.47 -16.39
CA LEU A 101 -9.52 6.08 -15.23
C LEU A 101 -9.09 4.61 -15.39
N LEU A 102 -7.84 4.37 -15.80
CA LEU A 102 -7.31 3.05 -16.13
C LEU A 102 -6.98 2.20 -14.90
N PHE A 103 -6.54 2.86 -13.84
CA PHE A 103 -6.13 2.25 -12.58
C PHE A 103 -7.11 2.64 -11.48
N THR A 104 -7.71 1.64 -10.85
CA THR A 104 -8.52 1.77 -9.62
C THR A 104 -8.13 0.68 -8.64
N ALA A 105 -8.25 0.93 -7.33
CA ALA A 105 -8.05 -0.11 -6.32
C ALA A 105 -8.82 -1.40 -6.66
N THR A 106 -10.11 -1.26 -7.01
CA THR A 106 -10.99 -2.38 -7.36
C THR A 106 -10.58 -3.20 -8.59
N SER A 107 -9.83 -2.62 -9.53
CA SER A 107 -9.35 -3.33 -10.73
C SER A 107 -7.91 -3.83 -10.60
N GLU A 108 -7.10 -3.20 -9.76
CA GLU A 108 -5.72 -3.65 -9.49
C GLU A 108 -5.61 -4.69 -8.39
N THR A 109 -6.58 -4.80 -7.47
CA THR A 109 -6.65 -5.90 -6.49
C THR A 109 -7.31 -7.16 -7.06
N PRO A 110 -6.83 -8.38 -6.71
CA PRO A 110 -7.51 -9.61 -7.06
C PRO A 110 -8.87 -9.72 -6.32
N SER A 111 -9.83 -10.39 -6.93
CA SER A 111 -11.19 -10.50 -6.41
C SER A 111 -11.27 -11.37 -5.15
N PHE A 112 -11.77 -10.79 -4.06
CA PHE A 112 -11.77 -11.45 -2.76
C PHE A 112 -13.17 -11.95 -2.37
N GLN A 113 -13.36 -13.27 -2.43
CA GLN A 113 -14.66 -13.95 -2.25
C GLN A 113 -15.23 -13.91 -0.82
N HIS A 114 -14.52 -13.33 0.15
CA HIS A 114 -14.98 -13.22 1.54
C HIS A 114 -15.27 -11.77 1.99
N LEU A 115 -15.23 -10.81 1.06
CA LEU A 115 -15.55 -9.39 1.29
C LEU A 115 -16.96 -9.12 1.82
N TYR A 116 -17.86 -10.10 1.75
CA TYR A 116 -19.26 -9.98 2.21
C TYR A 116 -19.43 -10.30 3.69
N GLN A 117 -18.50 -11.05 4.30
CA GLN A 117 -18.64 -11.53 5.68
C GLN A 117 -17.93 -10.63 6.71
N ARG A 118 -16.85 -9.93 6.31
CA ARG A 118 -16.14 -8.85 7.03
C ARG A 118 -16.03 -8.94 8.56
N TRP A 119 -15.94 -10.16 9.10
CA TRP A 119 -15.94 -10.45 10.54
C TRP A 119 -14.87 -9.65 11.32
N TRP A 120 -13.79 -9.25 10.64
CA TRP A 120 -12.73 -8.43 11.20
C TRP A 120 -13.15 -6.99 11.54
N GLU A 121 -14.21 -6.43 10.95
CA GLU A 121 -14.73 -5.09 11.32
C GLU A 121 -15.41 -5.14 12.70
N ASP A 122 -16.22 -6.17 12.96
CA ASP A 122 -16.89 -6.40 14.25
C ASP A 122 -15.90 -6.73 15.38
N ASP A 123 -14.91 -7.59 15.07
CA ASP A 123 -13.79 -7.89 15.98
C ASP A 123 -12.98 -6.60 16.27
N ALA A 124 -12.67 -5.78 15.25
CA ALA A 124 -11.93 -4.54 15.43
C ALA A 124 -12.69 -3.53 16.30
N GLN A 125 -14.01 -3.41 16.12
CA GLN A 125 -14.86 -2.61 16.99
C GLN A 125 -14.85 -3.15 18.43
N THR A 126 -14.93 -4.47 18.61
CA THR A 126 -14.89 -5.11 19.94
C THR A 126 -13.56 -4.84 20.64
N VAL A 127 -12.44 -4.93 19.92
CA VAL A 127 -11.10 -4.64 20.43
C VAL A 127 -10.96 -3.16 20.83
N LEU A 128 -11.53 -2.20 20.09
CA LEU A 128 -11.54 -0.77 20.47
C LEU A 128 -12.20 -0.50 21.83
N TRP A 129 -13.11 -1.38 22.29
CA TRP A 129 -13.74 -1.32 23.61
C TRP A 129 -13.00 -2.11 24.71
N SER A 130 -11.99 -2.90 24.36
CA SER A 130 -11.16 -3.66 25.32
C SER A 130 -10.27 -2.74 26.19
N PHE A 131 -9.40 -3.31 27.04
CA PHE A 131 -8.42 -2.54 27.82
C PHE A 131 -6.96 -2.78 27.39
N ASP A 132 -6.72 -3.61 26.36
CA ASP A 132 -5.38 -3.86 25.85
C ASP A 132 -4.98 -2.79 24.84
N VAL A 133 -4.18 -1.83 25.31
CA VAL A 133 -3.62 -0.73 24.51
C VAL A 133 -2.92 -1.25 23.25
N ARG A 134 -2.14 -2.33 23.33
CA ARG A 134 -1.37 -2.85 22.18
C ARG A 134 -2.32 -3.35 21.09
N GLN A 135 -3.35 -4.10 21.49
CA GLN A 135 -4.36 -4.60 20.57
C GLN A 135 -5.13 -3.44 19.91
N ILE A 136 -5.49 -2.42 20.69
CA ILE A 136 -6.16 -1.22 20.16
C ILE A 136 -5.24 -0.45 19.20
N SER A 137 -3.96 -0.27 19.54
CA SER A 137 -2.98 0.38 18.66
C SER A 137 -2.81 -0.36 17.33
N LEU A 138 -2.80 -1.69 17.34
CA LEU A 138 -2.77 -2.49 16.11
C LEU A 138 -4.04 -2.28 15.26
N VAL A 139 -5.21 -2.26 15.90
CA VAL A 139 -6.49 -1.99 15.21
C VAL A 139 -6.54 -0.58 14.62
N ILE A 140 -6.05 0.43 15.33
CA ILE A 140 -5.97 1.81 14.82
C ILE A 140 -4.94 1.93 13.68
N ARG A 141 -3.79 1.26 13.80
CA ARG A 141 -2.69 1.27 12.83
C ARG A 141 -3.13 0.74 11.46
N PHE A 142 -3.72 -0.46 11.45
CA PHE A 142 -4.17 -1.10 10.20
C PHE A 142 -5.56 -0.63 9.76
N GLY A 143 -6.40 -0.17 10.69
CA GLY A 143 -7.63 0.56 10.43
C GLY A 143 -8.60 -0.18 9.53
N PHE A 144 -9.10 -1.35 9.92
CA PHE A 144 -10.12 -2.08 9.14
C PHE A 144 -11.53 -1.56 9.43
N PHE A 145 -11.77 -0.32 8.99
CA PHE A 145 -13.05 0.37 9.15
C PHE A 145 -13.42 1.04 7.83
N HIS A 146 -14.70 0.92 7.44
CA HIS A 146 -15.19 1.62 6.26
C HIS A 146 -15.31 3.14 6.49
N ASP A 147 -15.71 3.56 7.70
CA ASP A 147 -15.59 4.95 8.16
C ASP A 147 -14.28 5.15 8.94
N ASN A 148 -13.39 5.98 8.39
CA ASN A 148 -12.12 6.35 9.03
C ASN A 148 -12.29 7.14 10.34
N ASN A 149 -13.49 7.66 10.63
CA ASN A 149 -13.83 8.32 11.90
C ASN A 149 -14.38 7.38 12.97
N GLN A 150 -14.58 6.09 12.67
CA GLN A 150 -15.12 5.13 13.64
C GLN A 150 -14.19 4.95 14.87
N PRO A 151 -12.85 4.83 14.74
CA PRO A 151 -11.96 4.80 15.91
C PRO A 151 -12.02 6.08 16.74
N ARG A 152 -12.00 7.24 16.09
CA ARG A 152 -12.15 8.57 16.73
C ARG A 152 -13.44 8.64 17.55
N THR A 153 -14.56 8.27 16.93
CA THR A 153 -15.89 8.28 17.54
C THR A 153 -15.99 7.34 18.75
N ILE A 154 -15.39 6.15 18.68
CA ILE A 154 -15.37 5.20 19.80
C ILE A 154 -14.47 5.73 20.92
N LEU A 155 -13.27 6.23 20.63
CA LEU A 155 -12.34 6.78 21.63
C LEU A 155 -12.93 8.00 22.36
N HIS A 156 -13.64 8.90 21.68
CA HIS A 156 -14.37 10.01 22.34
C HIS A 156 -15.47 9.54 23.31
N ARG A 157 -16.01 8.33 23.15
CA ARG A 157 -17.01 7.76 24.08
C ARG A 157 -16.38 7.05 25.28
N ARG A 158 -15.05 6.92 25.33
CA ARG A 158 -14.35 6.29 26.47
C ARG A 158 -14.07 7.31 27.58
N ASN A 159 -13.99 6.80 28.81
CA ASN A 159 -13.66 7.58 29.99
C ASN A 159 -12.25 8.19 29.85
N GLY A 160 -12.08 9.46 30.26
CA GLY A 160 -10.80 10.17 30.23
C GLY A 160 -9.65 9.40 30.90
N ASN A 161 -9.91 8.72 32.02
CA ASN A 161 -8.90 7.92 32.72
C ASN A 161 -8.35 6.78 31.84
N VAL A 162 -9.19 6.17 31.00
CA VAL A 162 -8.76 5.11 30.06
C VAL A 162 -7.87 5.70 28.96
N LEU A 163 -8.20 6.89 28.45
CA LEU A 163 -7.39 7.60 27.46
C LEU A 163 -6.04 8.05 28.04
N GLU A 164 -5.99 8.43 29.33
CA GLU A 164 -4.75 8.74 30.03
C GLU A 164 -3.87 7.50 30.24
N THR A 165 -4.45 6.37 30.68
CA THR A 165 -3.72 5.09 30.75
C THR A 165 -3.18 4.68 29.37
N PHE A 166 -3.95 4.90 28.30
CA PHE A 166 -3.51 4.67 26.93
C PHE A 166 -2.27 5.52 26.60
N LEU A 167 -2.38 6.84 26.74
CA LEU A 167 -1.29 7.78 26.44
C LEU A 167 -0.04 7.51 27.28
N ASN A 168 -0.19 7.15 28.56
CA ASN A 168 0.93 6.77 29.44
C ASN A 168 1.74 5.58 28.92
N SER A 169 1.15 4.71 28.10
CA SER A 169 1.84 3.55 27.49
C SER A 169 2.37 3.80 26.07
N LEU A 170 1.93 4.88 25.41
CA LEU A 170 2.43 5.29 24.09
C LEU A 170 3.51 6.37 24.14
N LEU A 171 3.45 7.24 25.16
CA LEU A 171 4.30 8.42 25.25
C LEU A 171 5.58 8.11 26.04
N PRO A 172 6.73 8.71 25.66
CA PRO A 172 7.97 8.58 26.40
C PRO A 172 7.87 9.32 27.76
N PRO A 173 8.67 8.93 28.77
CA PRO A 173 8.52 9.43 30.15
C PRO A 173 8.52 10.95 30.31
N TYR A 174 9.25 11.68 29.45
CA TYR A 174 9.35 13.14 29.50
C TYR A 174 8.14 13.88 28.88
N GLU A 175 7.27 13.17 28.12
CA GLU A 175 6.03 13.73 27.56
C GLU A 175 4.81 13.52 28.47
N LEU A 176 4.90 12.63 29.47
CA LEU A 176 3.79 12.27 30.37
C LEU A 176 3.22 13.48 31.14
N GLN A 177 4.08 14.43 31.49
CA GLN A 177 3.71 15.66 32.20
C GLN A 177 2.71 16.55 31.44
N PHE A 178 2.60 16.39 30.12
CA PHE A 178 1.66 17.17 29.31
C PHE A 178 0.26 16.54 29.23
N ILE A 179 0.11 15.23 29.51
CA ILE A 179 -1.17 14.51 29.41
C ILE A 179 -2.31 15.19 30.22
N PRO A 180 -2.10 15.66 31.46
CA PRO A 180 -3.16 16.33 32.23
C PRO A 180 -3.65 17.65 31.60
N THR A 181 -2.81 18.32 30.80
CA THR A 181 -3.17 19.58 30.13
C THR A 181 -4.01 19.38 28.87
N LEU A 182 -4.07 18.16 28.33
CA LEU A 182 -4.82 17.85 27.12
C LEU A 182 -6.32 17.69 27.41
N THR A 183 -7.14 18.38 26.62
CA THR A 183 -8.58 18.09 26.54
C THR A 183 -8.82 16.66 26.05
N GLN A 184 -10.01 16.12 26.32
CA GLN A 184 -10.39 14.78 25.83
C GLN A 184 -10.23 14.64 24.31
N SER A 185 -10.52 15.70 23.54
CA SER A 185 -10.34 15.69 22.09
C SER A 185 -8.87 15.59 21.67
N GLN A 186 -8.00 16.40 22.28
CA GLN A 186 -6.55 16.33 22.04
C GLN A 186 -5.95 14.97 22.45
N LYS A 187 -6.46 14.36 23.53
CA LYS A 187 -6.06 13.00 23.93
C LYS A 187 -6.40 11.97 22.86
N VAL A 188 -7.58 12.06 22.23
CA VAL A 188 -7.99 11.16 21.14
C VAL A 188 -7.12 11.34 19.89
N GLU A 189 -6.92 12.58 19.43
CA GLU A 189 -6.09 12.83 18.25
C GLU A 189 -4.63 12.40 18.45
N GLU A 190 -4.06 12.58 19.64
CA GLU A 190 -2.69 12.14 19.93
C GLU A 190 -2.58 10.59 19.95
N ILE A 191 -3.57 9.87 20.47
CA ILE A 191 -3.63 8.39 20.38
C ILE A 191 -3.67 7.96 18.91
N LEU A 192 -4.55 8.55 18.10
CA LEU A 192 -4.68 8.22 16.68
C LEU A 192 -3.36 8.48 15.93
N ARG A 193 -2.78 9.66 16.11
CA ARG A 193 -1.52 10.09 15.48
C ARG A 193 -0.33 9.22 15.85
N ARG A 194 -0.26 8.69 17.08
CA ARG A 194 0.82 7.80 17.53
C ARG A 194 0.65 6.36 17.04
N CYS A 195 -0.58 5.91 16.80
CA CYS A 195 -0.84 4.56 16.30
C CYS A 195 -0.77 4.47 14.76
N GLN A 196 -1.05 5.56 14.04
CA GLN A 196 -1.03 5.60 12.57
C GLN A 196 0.35 5.95 12.02
N THR A 197 0.70 5.39 10.86
CA THR A 197 1.89 5.78 10.10
C THR A 197 1.48 6.66 8.93
N THR A 198 1.29 7.97 9.19
CA THR A 198 1.04 8.96 8.13
C THR A 198 2.36 9.50 7.60
N MET A 199 2.63 9.29 6.31
CA MET A 199 3.68 10.02 5.58
C MET A 199 3.04 11.10 4.69
N PRO A 200 3.57 12.34 4.69
CA PRO A 200 3.10 13.37 3.77
C PRO A 200 3.52 13.03 2.34
N MET A 201 2.55 12.79 1.46
CA MET A 201 2.81 12.47 0.06
C MET A 201 2.61 13.70 -0.82
N ASN A 202 3.72 14.39 -1.11
CA ASN A 202 3.75 15.58 -1.97
C ASN A 202 4.47 15.34 -3.32
N LEU A 203 4.79 14.08 -3.63
CA LEU A 203 5.38 13.73 -4.93
C LEU A 203 4.27 13.73 -5.99
N GLN A 204 4.56 14.33 -7.14
CA GLN A 204 3.74 14.25 -8.34
C GLN A 204 4.58 13.59 -9.43
N TRP A 205 3.92 12.91 -10.38
CA TRP A 205 4.60 12.37 -11.56
C TRP A 205 5.35 13.49 -12.29
N SER A 206 6.66 13.34 -12.40
CA SER A 206 7.60 14.42 -12.76
C SER A 206 8.36 14.17 -14.06
N TRP A 207 8.37 12.93 -14.57
CA TRP A 207 8.90 12.58 -15.88
C TRP A 207 7.94 13.00 -17.00
N TYR A 208 8.47 13.71 -18.00
CA TYR A 208 7.72 14.08 -19.21
C TYR A 208 8.50 13.75 -20.49
N PRO A 209 7.83 13.35 -21.59
CA PRO A 209 8.45 13.16 -22.91
C PRO A 209 9.24 14.37 -23.43
N SER A 210 8.86 15.58 -23.01
CA SER A 210 9.54 16.84 -23.36
C SER A 210 10.84 17.05 -22.58
N GLN A 211 11.02 16.45 -21.39
CA GLN A 211 12.33 16.44 -20.72
C GLN A 211 13.32 15.55 -21.50
N ALA A 212 12.81 14.51 -22.16
CA ALA A 212 13.58 13.64 -23.06
C ALA A 212 13.91 14.28 -24.44
N LEU A 213 14.09 15.60 -24.49
CA LEU A 213 14.29 16.45 -25.69
C LEU A 213 15.59 16.20 -26.49
N ARG A 214 16.30 15.09 -26.25
CA ARG A 214 17.43 14.60 -27.04
C ARG A 214 17.39 13.08 -27.15
N SER A 215 16.80 12.57 -28.23
CA SER A 215 17.01 11.22 -28.79
C SER A 215 17.37 10.12 -27.76
N LEU A 216 16.61 10.02 -26.67
CA LEU A 216 16.89 9.05 -25.62
C LEU A 216 16.48 7.68 -26.10
N GLU A 217 17.45 6.75 -26.06
CA GLU A 217 17.23 5.34 -26.37
C GLU A 217 16.04 4.80 -25.56
N PRO A 218 15.20 3.92 -26.15
CA PRO A 218 14.04 3.34 -25.45
C PRO A 218 14.40 2.70 -24.09
N SER A 219 15.64 2.22 -23.94
CA SER A 219 16.19 1.68 -22.69
C SER A 219 16.31 2.70 -21.56
N VAL A 220 16.63 3.97 -21.85
CA VAL A 220 16.75 5.03 -20.84
C VAL A 220 15.37 5.50 -20.42
N ILE A 221 14.47 5.72 -21.38
CA ILE A 221 13.07 6.09 -21.10
C ILE A 221 12.38 5.01 -20.24
N ALA A 222 12.58 3.73 -20.56
CA ALA A 222 12.07 2.63 -19.74
C ALA A 222 12.69 2.59 -18.34
N ALA A 223 13.94 3.03 -18.17
CA ALA A 223 14.60 3.07 -16.87
C ALA A 223 14.13 4.26 -16.01
N GLU A 224 13.91 5.43 -16.61
CA GLU A 224 13.39 6.63 -15.93
C GLU A 224 11.95 6.41 -15.45
N ILE A 225 11.08 5.92 -16.32
CA ILE A 225 9.67 5.62 -15.99
C ILE A 225 9.58 4.56 -14.89
N GLU A 226 10.43 3.52 -14.92
CA GLU A 226 10.46 2.52 -13.85
C GLU A 226 11.02 3.07 -12.53
N ALA A 227 12.05 3.92 -12.57
CA ALA A 227 12.59 4.56 -11.37
C ALA A 227 11.53 5.43 -10.67
N GLU A 228 10.73 6.18 -11.44
CA GLU A 228 9.62 6.98 -10.90
C GLU A 228 8.45 6.10 -10.42
N SER A 229 8.07 5.05 -11.15
CA SER A 229 7.07 4.08 -10.71
C SER A 229 7.45 3.42 -9.38
N GLN A 230 8.71 2.99 -9.23
CA GLN A 230 9.24 2.47 -7.97
C GLN A 230 9.24 3.53 -6.86
N MET A 231 9.62 4.78 -7.15
CA MET A 231 9.61 5.86 -6.16
C MET A 231 8.21 6.07 -5.59
N HIS A 232 7.19 6.17 -6.45
CA HIS A 232 5.80 6.30 -6.01
C HIS A 232 5.33 5.06 -5.24
N PHE A 233 5.67 3.84 -5.69
CA PHE A 233 5.33 2.61 -4.97
C PHE A 233 5.95 2.58 -3.56
N LYS A 234 7.23 2.96 -3.45
CA LYS A 234 7.99 2.98 -2.19
C LYS A 234 7.49 4.04 -1.21
N ALA A 235 6.76 5.05 -1.67
CA ALA A 235 6.13 6.07 -0.83
C ALA A 235 4.83 5.59 -0.14
N VAL A 236 4.15 4.58 -0.68
CA VAL A 236 2.89 4.07 -0.11
C VAL A 236 3.16 3.18 1.11
N PRO A 237 2.61 3.49 2.30
CA PRO A 237 2.80 2.68 3.49
C PRO A 237 2.15 1.30 3.35
N PHE A 238 2.73 0.30 4.05
CA PHE A 238 2.23 -1.08 4.00
C PHE A 238 0.76 -1.18 4.45
N GLU A 239 0.38 -0.39 5.44
CA GLU A 239 -0.97 -0.29 5.99
C GLU A 239 -2.00 0.08 4.92
N ALA A 240 -1.67 0.99 3.99
CA ALA A 240 -2.53 1.37 2.88
C ALA A 240 -2.68 0.21 1.87
N TRP A 241 -1.60 -0.54 1.59
CA TRP A 241 -1.68 -1.75 0.77
C TRP A 241 -2.56 -2.84 1.41
N VAL A 242 -2.48 -3.04 2.73
CA VAL A 242 -3.36 -3.99 3.44
C VAL A 242 -4.82 -3.57 3.33
N ARG A 243 -5.13 -2.29 3.59
CA ARG A 243 -6.49 -1.74 3.45
C ARG A 243 -7.03 -1.91 2.03
N CYS A 244 -6.26 -1.52 1.03
CA CYS A 244 -6.59 -1.67 -0.39
C CYS A 244 -6.86 -3.14 -0.75
N SER A 245 -6.01 -4.06 -0.30
CA SER A 245 -6.14 -5.52 -0.52
C SER A 245 -7.44 -6.11 0.03
N LEU A 246 -7.99 -5.52 1.10
CA LEU A 246 -9.25 -5.92 1.73
C LEU A 246 -10.45 -5.08 1.27
N GLY A 247 -10.30 -4.27 0.21
CA GLY A 247 -11.38 -3.46 -0.36
C GLY A 247 -11.78 -2.24 0.47
N PHE A 248 -10.95 -1.80 1.42
CA PHE A 248 -11.15 -0.53 2.12
C PHE A 248 -10.56 0.64 1.31
N PRO A 249 -11.17 1.84 1.38
CA PRO A 249 -10.57 3.06 0.83
C PRO A 249 -9.17 3.28 1.40
N ALA A 250 -8.20 3.66 0.57
CA ALA A 250 -6.82 3.87 0.99
C ALA A 250 -6.21 4.98 0.13
N THR A 251 -6.33 6.23 0.60
CA THR A 251 -5.94 7.44 -0.13
C THR A 251 -4.52 7.36 -0.69
N GLU A 252 -3.60 6.68 0.02
CA GLU A 252 -2.23 6.53 -0.41
C GLU A 252 -2.06 5.57 -1.60
N ALA A 253 -2.82 4.46 -1.62
CA ALA A 253 -2.86 3.55 -2.75
C ALA A 253 -3.61 4.19 -3.94
N ASP A 254 -4.70 4.91 -3.68
CA ASP A 254 -5.46 5.65 -4.69
C ASP A 254 -4.60 6.74 -5.35
N TRP A 255 -3.79 7.48 -4.58
CA TRP A 255 -2.80 8.43 -5.11
C TRP A 255 -1.77 7.74 -6.02
N PHE A 256 -1.28 6.55 -5.66
CA PHE A 256 -0.33 5.80 -6.50
C PHE A 256 -0.94 5.41 -7.84
N PHE A 257 -2.21 4.99 -7.85
CA PHE A 257 -2.94 4.72 -9.09
C PHE A 257 -3.16 6.00 -9.90
N LEU A 258 -3.44 7.14 -9.26
CA LEU A 258 -3.54 8.44 -9.92
C LEU A 258 -2.22 8.85 -10.60
N GLN A 259 -1.04 8.56 -10.02
CA GLN A 259 0.24 8.82 -10.69
C GLN A 259 0.40 8.00 -11.98
N HIS A 260 -0.06 6.75 -12.00
CA HIS A 260 -0.01 5.90 -13.20
C HIS A 260 -1.07 6.27 -14.24
N ASN A 261 -2.22 6.81 -13.81
CA ASN A 261 -3.16 7.48 -14.70
C ASN A 261 -2.56 8.77 -15.30
N ALA A 262 -1.79 9.55 -14.53
CA ALA A 262 -1.10 10.75 -15.03
C ALA A 262 -0.06 10.40 -16.11
N LEU A 263 0.76 9.36 -15.91
CA LEU A 263 1.67 8.83 -16.93
C LEU A 263 0.93 8.50 -18.24
N TYR A 264 -0.21 7.81 -18.15
CA TYR A 264 -1.04 7.50 -19.33
C TYR A 264 -1.52 8.76 -20.05
N ILE A 265 -2.03 9.76 -19.33
CA ILE A 265 -2.53 11.02 -19.92
C ILE A 265 -1.39 11.79 -20.59
N ILE A 266 -0.23 11.91 -19.91
CA ILE A 266 0.97 12.56 -20.43
C ILE A 266 1.42 11.91 -21.75
N LEU A 267 1.51 10.58 -21.78
CA LEU A 267 1.92 9.83 -22.97
C LEU A 267 0.89 9.88 -24.09
N LEU A 268 -0.40 9.82 -23.78
CA LEU A 268 -1.47 9.89 -24.78
C LEU A 268 -1.45 11.22 -25.51
N ASN A 269 -1.33 12.32 -24.76
CA ASN A 269 -1.29 13.67 -25.33
C ASN A 269 -0.01 13.89 -26.15
N HIS A 270 1.13 13.39 -25.66
CA HIS A 270 2.39 13.42 -26.41
C HIS A 270 2.29 12.64 -27.72
N LEU A 271 1.73 11.43 -27.72
CA LEU A 271 1.63 10.58 -28.90
C LEU A 271 0.53 11.02 -29.88
N GLN A 272 -0.52 11.70 -29.42
CA GLN A 272 -1.49 12.36 -30.29
C GLN A 272 -0.81 13.45 -31.13
N ALA A 273 0.09 14.24 -30.54
CA ALA A 273 0.88 15.25 -31.23
C ALA A 273 2.07 14.68 -32.03
N HIS A 274 2.70 13.61 -31.55
CA HIS A 274 3.97 13.07 -32.07
C HIS A 274 3.85 11.58 -32.48
N GLN A 275 2.90 11.26 -33.35
CA GLN A 275 2.63 9.87 -33.78
C GLN A 275 3.85 9.15 -34.39
N TYR A 276 4.84 9.88 -34.91
CA TYR A 276 6.09 9.30 -35.40
C TYR A 276 6.93 8.64 -34.30
N GLU A 277 6.71 8.95 -33.01
CA GLU A 277 7.37 8.29 -31.88
C GLU A 277 6.71 6.96 -31.47
N LEU A 278 5.58 6.55 -32.09
CA LEU A 278 4.92 5.28 -31.75
C LEU A 278 5.86 4.05 -31.78
N PRO A 279 6.80 3.88 -32.74
CA PRO A 279 7.75 2.76 -32.71
C PRO A 279 8.70 2.79 -31.51
N LYS A 280 9.15 3.98 -31.09
CA LYS A 280 10.03 4.19 -29.93
C LYS A 280 9.34 3.70 -28.65
N TYR A 281 8.09 4.10 -28.42
CA TYR A 281 7.33 3.65 -27.23
C TYR A 281 6.90 2.18 -27.30
N ARG A 282 6.82 1.56 -28.49
CA ARG A 282 6.65 0.10 -28.63
C ARG A 282 7.87 -0.68 -28.14
N GLU A 283 9.08 -0.15 -28.25
CA GLU A 283 10.26 -0.76 -27.63
C GLU A 283 10.33 -0.48 -26.12
N VAL A 284 9.93 0.72 -25.66
CA VAL A 284 9.77 1.03 -24.22
C VAL A 284 8.80 0.05 -23.55
N GLU A 285 7.66 -0.25 -24.19
CA GLU A 285 6.66 -1.21 -23.69
C GLU A 285 7.26 -2.60 -23.43
N LYS A 286 7.96 -3.19 -24.41
CA LYS A 286 8.65 -4.48 -24.22
C LYS A 286 9.66 -4.46 -23.08
N LEU A 287 10.39 -3.35 -22.92
CA LEU A 287 11.41 -3.19 -21.87
C LEU A 287 10.80 -3.03 -20.47
N LEU A 288 9.59 -2.47 -20.37
CA LEU A 288 8.84 -2.36 -19.11
C LEU A 288 8.07 -3.64 -18.75
N GLN A 289 7.74 -4.51 -19.71
CA GLN A 289 6.91 -5.71 -19.48
C GLN A 289 7.40 -6.60 -18.32
N GLN A 290 8.72 -6.73 -18.15
CA GLN A 290 9.33 -7.52 -17.07
C GLN A 290 9.80 -6.66 -15.88
N LYS A 291 9.71 -5.32 -16.00
CA LYS A 291 10.28 -4.37 -15.04
C LYS A 291 9.24 -3.60 -14.24
N SER A 292 8.04 -3.36 -14.76
CA SER A 292 7.10 -2.43 -14.14
C SER A 292 5.65 -2.74 -14.52
N PRO A 293 4.87 -3.49 -13.74
CA PRO A 293 3.52 -3.91 -14.15
C PRO A 293 2.58 -2.72 -14.33
N PHE A 294 2.68 -1.70 -13.47
CA PHE A 294 1.83 -0.51 -13.53
C PHE A 294 2.20 0.41 -14.70
N ALA A 295 3.48 0.76 -14.85
CA ALA A 295 3.91 1.59 -15.97
C ALA A 295 3.75 0.87 -17.32
N HIS A 296 4.04 -0.44 -17.40
CA HIS A 296 3.76 -1.26 -18.58
C HIS A 296 2.29 -1.18 -18.99
N LYS A 297 1.36 -1.39 -18.04
CA LYS A 297 -0.08 -1.28 -18.29
C LYS A 297 -0.48 0.11 -18.79
N ALA A 298 0.11 1.19 -18.25
CA ALA A 298 -0.16 2.56 -18.70
C ALA A 298 0.29 2.78 -20.16
N ILE A 299 1.50 2.33 -20.53
CA ILE A 299 2.00 2.42 -21.91
C ILE A 299 1.20 1.53 -22.86
N VAL A 300 0.85 0.30 -22.48
CA VAL A 300 0.02 -0.61 -23.28
C VAL A 300 -1.33 0.02 -23.61
N GLN A 301 -2.01 0.61 -22.63
CA GLN A 301 -3.29 1.30 -22.86
C GLN A 301 -3.13 2.55 -23.73
N CYS A 302 -2.07 3.32 -23.55
CA CYS A 302 -1.75 4.44 -24.42
C CYS A 302 -1.54 4.00 -25.88
N LEU A 303 -0.74 2.93 -26.09
CA LEU A 303 -0.43 2.41 -27.42
C LEU A 303 -1.62 1.74 -28.10
N ASN A 304 -2.56 1.18 -27.33
CA ASN A 304 -3.81 0.60 -27.83
C ASN A 304 -4.73 1.64 -28.50
N HIS A 305 -4.69 2.90 -28.04
CA HIS A 305 -5.48 3.99 -28.61
C HIS A 305 -5.15 4.27 -30.09
N PHE A 306 -3.96 3.88 -30.56
CA PHE A 306 -3.48 4.09 -31.94
C PHE A 306 -3.52 2.81 -32.81
N VAL A 307 -4.16 1.73 -32.33
CA VAL A 307 -4.18 0.43 -33.03
C VAL A 307 -5.26 0.41 -34.13
N ASN A 308 -4.91 0.89 -35.31
CA ASN A 308 -5.70 0.70 -36.53
C ASN A 308 -5.50 -0.72 -37.12
N GLY A 309 -5.93 -1.75 -36.38
CA GLY A 309 -6.04 -3.13 -36.88
C GLY A 309 -4.78 -4.01 -36.87
N LYS A 310 -3.70 -3.62 -36.18
CA LYS A 310 -2.62 -4.56 -35.79
C LYS A 310 -3.03 -5.31 -34.52
N GLU A 311 -2.38 -6.44 -34.20
CA GLU A 311 -2.66 -7.11 -32.91
C GLU A 311 -2.37 -6.15 -31.74
N PRO A 312 -3.31 -5.99 -30.79
CA PRO A 312 -3.07 -5.19 -29.60
C PRO A 312 -2.02 -5.87 -28.70
N PRO A 313 -1.10 -5.14 -28.07
CA PRO A 313 -0.19 -5.67 -27.07
C PRO A 313 -0.97 -6.46 -26.01
N LYS A 314 -0.52 -7.70 -25.76
CA LYS A 314 -1.23 -8.66 -24.92
C LYS A 314 -1.28 -8.17 -23.47
N GLN A 315 -2.41 -7.60 -23.09
CA GLN A 315 -2.68 -7.26 -21.70
C GLN A 315 -2.90 -8.53 -20.89
N THR A 316 -2.16 -8.70 -19.80
CA THR A 316 -2.41 -9.77 -18.84
C THR A 316 -3.71 -9.48 -18.10
N ALA A 317 -4.68 -10.40 -18.12
CA ALA A 317 -5.93 -10.29 -17.36
C ALA A 317 -5.74 -10.43 -15.82
N LYS A 318 -4.48 -10.51 -15.37
CA LYS A 318 -4.09 -10.65 -13.97
C LYS A 318 -3.96 -9.26 -13.35
N SER A 319 -4.50 -9.07 -12.14
CA SER A 319 -4.42 -7.77 -11.45
C SER A 319 -2.98 -7.45 -11.02
N SER A 320 -2.59 -6.18 -11.12
CA SER A 320 -1.18 -5.79 -10.96
C SER A 320 -0.69 -5.89 -9.51
N LEU A 321 -1.59 -5.85 -8.51
CA LEU A 321 -1.24 -6.02 -7.10
C LEU A 321 -1.27 -7.46 -6.59
N ASP A 322 -1.58 -8.48 -7.39
CA ASP A 322 -1.72 -9.87 -6.88
C ASP A 322 -0.47 -10.37 -6.10
N PHE A 323 0.73 -9.86 -6.39
CA PHE A 323 1.95 -10.20 -5.65
C PHE A 323 1.95 -9.73 -4.17
N ILE A 324 1.16 -8.72 -3.82
CA ILE A 324 0.96 -8.21 -2.44
C ILE A 324 -0.43 -8.56 -1.93
N ALA A 325 -1.47 -8.26 -2.70
CA ALA A 325 -2.85 -8.31 -2.26
C ALA A 325 -3.37 -9.74 -2.10
N GLY A 326 -2.99 -10.68 -2.99
CA GLY A 326 -3.34 -12.09 -2.84
C GLY A 326 -2.82 -12.69 -1.52
N PRO A 327 -1.49 -12.62 -1.24
CA PRO A 327 -0.93 -13.12 0.02
C PRO A 327 -1.50 -12.47 1.29
N ILE A 328 -1.96 -11.21 1.22
CA ILE A 328 -2.67 -10.54 2.31
C ILE A 328 -4.08 -11.11 2.47
N GLN A 329 -4.86 -11.21 1.39
CA GLN A 329 -6.22 -11.78 1.41
C GLN A 329 -6.22 -13.22 1.96
N ASP A 330 -5.21 -14.04 1.59
CA ASP A 330 -5.04 -15.42 2.06
C ASP A 330 -4.92 -15.56 3.60
N LEU A 331 -4.55 -14.49 4.31
CA LEU A 331 -4.53 -14.47 5.78
C LEU A 331 -5.93 -14.41 6.38
N PHE A 332 -6.88 -13.75 5.70
CA PHE A 332 -8.25 -13.53 6.18
C PHE A 332 -9.23 -14.61 5.71
N GLN A 333 -8.82 -15.52 4.81
CA GLN A 333 -9.61 -16.68 4.35
C GLN A 333 -9.67 -17.81 5.39
N LYS A 334 -8.67 -17.93 6.28
CA LYS A 334 -8.50 -19.11 7.15
C LYS A 334 -9.33 -18.99 8.42
N TYR A 335 -10.49 -19.64 8.45
CA TYR A 335 -11.36 -19.72 9.63
C TYR A 335 -11.07 -20.98 10.49
N PRO A 336 -11.14 -20.93 11.83
CA PRO A 336 -11.37 -19.75 12.66
C PRO A 336 -10.15 -18.82 12.66
N ALA A 337 -10.40 -17.56 12.33
CA ALA A 337 -9.41 -16.50 12.36
C ALA A 337 -9.49 -15.76 13.70
N ASN A 338 -8.34 -15.36 14.23
CA ASN A 338 -8.25 -14.45 15.37
C ASN A 338 -7.67 -13.13 14.83
N LEU A 339 -8.44 -12.04 14.91
CA LEU A 339 -8.01 -10.74 14.36
C LEU A 339 -6.67 -10.29 14.95
N ILE A 340 -6.47 -10.40 16.26
CA ILE A 340 -5.24 -9.99 16.94
C ILE A 340 -4.04 -10.79 16.44
N SER A 341 -4.19 -12.09 16.24
CA SER A 341 -3.14 -12.93 15.65
C SER A 341 -2.81 -12.51 14.22
N ILE A 342 -3.82 -12.14 13.41
CA ILE A 342 -3.59 -11.60 12.05
C ILE A 342 -2.90 -10.23 12.11
N LEU A 343 -3.31 -9.31 12.97
CA LEU A 343 -2.67 -7.99 13.13
C LEU A 343 -1.20 -8.11 13.60
N LYS A 344 -0.89 -9.06 14.47
CA LYS A 344 0.49 -9.39 14.86
C LYS A 344 1.29 -9.95 13.67
N LYS A 345 0.70 -10.86 12.87
CA LYS A 345 1.33 -11.32 11.61
C LYS A 345 1.58 -10.16 10.64
N LEU A 346 0.61 -9.28 10.44
CA LEU A 346 0.76 -8.10 9.58
C LEU A 346 1.88 -7.17 10.06
N SER A 347 2.10 -7.04 11.37
CA SER A 347 3.25 -6.29 11.92
C SER A 347 4.60 -6.90 11.53
N VAL A 348 4.72 -8.24 11.56
CA VAL A 348 5.91 -8.97 11.09
C VAL A 348 6.06 -8.86 9.56
N ILE A 349 4.95 -8.99 8.83
CA ILE A 349 4.93 -8.89 7.36
C ILE A 349 5.29 -7.46 6.90
N ALA A 350 4.97 -6.42 7.66
CA ALA A 350 5.39 -5.04 7.37
C ALA A 350 6.93 -4.90 7.33
N ILE A 351 7.65 -5.62 8.20
CA ILE A 351 9.13 -5.66 8.21
C ILE A 351 9.63 -6.32 6.92
N ARG A 352 9.05 -7.47 6.54
CA ARG A 352 9.41 -8.19 5.31
C ARG A 352 9.06 -7.44 4.03
N PHE A 353 7.94 -6.73 4.02
CA PHE A 353 7.54 -5.83 2.93
C PHE A 353 8.61 -4.75 2.72
N ARG A 354 9.09 -4.11 3.81
CA ARG A 354 10.19 -3.14 3.76
C ARG A 354 11.48 -3.76 3.24
N GLN A 355 11.87 -4.93 3.75
CA GLN A 355 13.05 -5.67 3.28
C GLN A 355 12.96 -6.10 1.81
N THR A 356 11.77 -6.45 1.33
CA THR A 356 11.57 -7.04 -0.01
C THR A 356 11.40 -6.01 -1.11
N TYR A 357 10.73 -4.87 -0.83
CA TYR A 357 10.37 -3.90 -1.87
C TYR A 357 10.79 -2.46 -1.59
N ILE A 358 11.04 -2.07 -0.32
CA ILE A 358 11.37 -0.68 0.03
C ILE A 358 12.88 -0.45 0.09
N HIS A 359 13.59 -1.30 0.84
CA HIS A 359 15.04 -1.18 1.07
C HIS A 359 15.90 -1.81 -0.05
N VAL A 360 15.29 -2.15 -1.19
CA VAL A 360 15.98 -2.70 -2.37
C VAL A 360 16.19 -1.60 -3.43
N PRO A 361 17.31 -1.62 -4.17
CA PRO A 361 17.55 -0.64 -5.23
C PRO A 361 16.50 -0.77 -6.34
N ASN A 362 16.21 -2.01 -6.78
CA ASN A 362 15.17 -2.32 -7.77
C ASN A 362 14.11 -3.23 -7.15
N VAL A 363 12.85 -3.00 -7.48
CA VAL A 363 11.72 -3.81 -7.02
C VAL A 363 11.58 -5.05 -7.91
N ASP A 364 11.50 -6.24 -7.30
CA ASP A 364 11.07 -7.45 -8.01
C ASP A 364 9.54 -7.60 -7.87
N TRP A 365 8.84 -7.11 -8.89
CA TRP A 365 7.38 -7.15 -8.98
C TRP A 365 6.78 -8.55 -9.16
N HIS A 366 7.60 -9.55 -9.47
CA HIS A 366 7.16 -10.95 -9.61
C HIS A 366 7.26 -11.73 -8.30
N LYS A 367 8.12 -11.27 -7.38
CA LYS A 367 8.26 -11.84 -6.04
C LYS A 367 7.02 -11.55 -5.20
N ARG A 368 6.26 -12.61 -4.84
CA ARG A 368 5.13 -12.50 -3.91
C ARG A 368 5.59 -12.16 -2.48
N LEU A 369 4.75 -11.44 -1.75
CA LEU A 369 4.96 -11.07 -0.36
C LEU A 369 4.92 -12.33 0.53
N ASP A 370 5.97 -12.54 1.33
CA ASP A 370 6.06 -13.72 2.19
C ASP A 370 5.30 -13.55 3.52
N THR A 371 4.07 -14.05 3.54
CA THR A 371 3.18 -14.04 4.71
C THR A 371 3.35 -15.26 5.64
N ARG A 372 4.34 -16.14 5.40
CA ARG A 372 4.60 -17.34 6.22
C ARG A 372 5.21 -16.96 7.57
N ALA A 373 4.39 -16.87 8.61
CA ALA A 373 4.80 -16.46 9.95
C ALA A 373 4.87 -17.64 10.95
N LYS A 374 5.39 -18.81 10.55
CA LYS A 374 5.34 -20.03 11.39
C LYS A 374 5.94 -19.84 12.78
N TYR A 375 7.12 -19.22 12.89
CA TYR A 375 7.72 -18.94 14.20
C TYR A 375 6.82 -18.07 15.09
N LEU A 376 6.08 -17.12 14.51
CA LEU A 376 5.10 -16.33 15.26
C LEU A 376 3.89 -17.16 15.69
N ASP A 377 3.42 -18.09 14.85
CA ASP A 377 2.37 -19.04 15.22
C ASP A 377 2.81 -19.91 16.41
N ASP A 378 4.03 -20.45 16.35
CA ASP A 378 4.62 -21.24 17.44
C ASP A 378 4.81 -20.38 18.73
N LEU A 379 5.26 -19.12 18.59
CA LEU A 379 5.43 -18.15 19.69
C LEU A 379 4.10 -17.76 20.36
N LEU A 380 3.03 -17.53 19.58
CA LEU A 380 1.71 -17.16 20.10
C LEU A 380 0.96 -18.36 20.71
N ALA A 381 1.29 -19.59 20.31
CA ALA A 381 0.74 -20.81 20.89
C ALA A 381 1.49 -21.33 22.13
N ALA A 382 2.69 -20.82 22.40
CA ALA A 382 3.52 -21.26 23.52
C ALA A 382 2.95 -20.80 24.87
N LEU A 383 2.83 -21.72 25.82
CA LEU A 383 2.40 -21.44 27.20
C LEU A 383 3.56 -20.94 28.09
N SER A 384 4.80 -21.17 27.68
CA SER A 384 6.02 -20.71 28.35
C SER A 384 7.21 -20.64 27.37
N PRO A 385 8.29 -19.89 27.68
CA PRO A 385 9.53 -19.92 26.91
C PRO A 385 10.08 -21.33 26.72
N THR A 386 10.00 -22.16 27.77
CA THR A 386 10.46 -23.56 27.77
C THR A 386 9.64 -24.44 26.82
N ASP A 387 8.35 -24.17 26.65
CA ASP A 387 7.51 -24.92 25.71
C ASP A 387 7.83 -24.57 24.25
N LEU A 388 8.08 -23.28 23.97
CA LEU A 388 8.57 -22.83 22.67
C LEU A 388 9.93 -23.45 22.34
N ALA A 389 10.88 -23.38 23.29
CA ALA A 389 12.20 -24.00 23.16
C ALA A 389 12.09 -25.50 22.82
N ARG A 390 11.25 -26.23 23.57
CA ARG A 390 11.03 -27.66 23.35
C ARG A 390 10.38 -27.96 21.99
N SER A 391 9.52 -27.07 21.48
CA SER A 391 8.93 -27.19 20.14
C SER A 391 9.99 -27.06 19.04
N LEU A 392 10.83 -26.00 19.12
CA LEU A 392 11.93 -25.75 18.19
C LEU A 392 12.93 -26.91 18.21
N THR A 393 13.43 -27.29 19.39
CA THR A 393 14.41 -28.39 19.55
C THR A 393 13.86 -29.71 19.02
N ARG A 394 12.61 -30.09 19.34
CA ARG A 394 12.00 -31.33 18.81
C ARG A 394 11.91 -31.32 17.28
N SER A 395 11.64 -30.16 16.69
CA SER A 395 11.53 -30.03 15.24
C SER A 395 12.88 -30.13 14.52
N ASP A 396 14.01 -29.99 15.22
CA ASP A 396 15.36 -30.15 14.67
C ASP A 396 15.98 -31.51 15.04
N GLN A 397 15.63 -32.04 16.22
CA GLN A 397 16.16 -33.29 16.77
C GLN A 397 15.95 -34.50 15.84
N SER A 398 14.85 -34.53 15.08
CA SER A 398 14.59 -35.59 14.09
C SER A 398 15.53 -35.55 12.88
N MET A 399 16.08 -34.38 12.52
CA MET A 399 17.08 -34.23 11.45
C MET A 399 18.49 -34.53 11.97
N PHE A 400 18.83 -34.05 13.17
CA PHE A 400 20.11 -34.41 13.80
C PHE A 400 20.24 -35.90 14.09
N ALA A 401 19.15 -36.59 14.43
CA ALA A 401 19.14 -38.05 14.63
C ALA A 401 19.43 -38.86 13.34
N GLN A 402 19.38 -38.24 12.16
CA GLN A 402 19.69 -38.87 10.87
C GLN A 402 21.15 -38.67 10.42
N LEU A 403 21.95 -37.89 11.16
CA LEU A 403 23.32 -37.56 10.80
C LEU A 403 24.34 -38.41 11.56
N SER A 404 25.21 -39.10 10.82
CA SER A 404 26.45 -39.67 11.37
C SER A 404 27.53 -38.58 11.54
N ARG A 405 28.61 -38.93 12.25
CA ARG A 405 29.76 -38.02 12.43
C ARG A 405 30.48 -37.72 11.11
N GLU A 406 30.56 -38.68 10.19
CA GLU A 406 31.12 -38.46 8.86
C GLU A 406 30.23 -37.53 8.01
N GLN A 407 28.91 -37.72 8.08
CA GLN A 407 27.92 -36.92 7.34
C GLN A 407 27.86 -35.45 7.79
N LEU A 408 28.24 -35.15 9.03
CA LEU A 408 28.41 -33.78 9.54
C LEU A 408 29.65 -33.07 8.97
N MET A 409 30.63 -33.81 8.47
CA MET A 409 31.86 -33.27 7.86
C MET A 409 31.80 -33.23 6.33
N ASP A 410 30.71 -33.72 5.74
CA ASP A 410 30.44 -33.71 4.31
C ASP A 410 29.69 -32.44 3.91
N GLU A 411 30.39 -31.50 3.27
CA GLU A 411 29.81 -30.24 2.77
C GLU A 411 28.78 -30.45 1.63
N GLN A 412 28.72 -31.64 1.03
CA GLN A 412 27.73 -31.99 0.02
C GLN A 412 26.50 -32.71 0.61
N ASN A 413 26.46 -32.90 1.94
CA ASN A 413 25.34 -33.55 2.60
C ASN A 413 24.05 -32.69 2.52
N SER A 414 22.97 -33.25 1.99
CA SER A 414 21.72 -32.53 1.82
C SER A 414 21.01 -32.19 3.14
N ILE A 415 21.21 -32.97 4.20
CA ILE A 415 20.58 -32.75 5.52
C ILE A 415 21.27 -31.59 6.24
N THR A 416 22.60 -31.47 6.17
CA THR A 416 23.33 -30.33 6.75
C THR A 416 22.96 -29.02 6.05
N GLY A 417 22.82 -29.03 4.71
CA GLY A 417 22.32 -27.88 3.94
C GLY A 417 20.87 -27.49 4.30
N VAL A 418 19.97 -28.46 4.49
CA VAL A 418 18.59 -28.21 4.95
C VAL A 418 18.56 -27.61 6.35
N LEU A 419 19.35 -28.14 7.28
CA LEU A 419 19.49 -27.59 8.64
C LEU A 419 20.01 -26.15 8.62
N HIS A 420 21.04 -25.87 7.81
CA HIS A 420 21.60 -24.53 7.67
C HIS A 420 20.56 -23.51 7.17
N THR A 421 19.87 -23.81 6.06
CA THR A 421 18.80 -22.95 5.53
C THR A 421 17.70 -22.73 6.56
N ARG A 422 17.27 -23.79 7.26
CA ARG A 422 16.22 -23.72 8.26
C ARG A 422 16.61 -22.89 9.49
N TRP A 423 17.85 -22.98 9.95
CA TRP A 423 18.37 -22.15 11.05
C TRP A 423 18.52 -20.69 10.63
N TYR A 424 18.93 -20.42 9.40
CA TYR A 424 18.93 -19.07 8.84
C TYR A 424 17.52 -18.47 8.76
N ASP A 425 16.55 -19.22 8.23
CA ASP A 425 15.14 -18.82 8.17
C ASP A 425 14.56 -18.57 9.57
N LEU A 426 14.90 -19.41 10.55
CA LEU A 426 14.50 -19.22 11.95
C LEU A 426 15.11 -17.95 12.55
N ALA A 427 16.42 -17.72 12.38
CA ALA A 427 17.09 -16.52 12.88
C ALA A 427 16.50 -15.23 12.29
N MET A 428 16.19 -15.24 10.98
CA MET A 428 15.49 -14.15 10.31
C MET A 428 14.06 -13.97 10.85
N ALA A 429 13.31 -15.05 11.06
CA ALA A 429 11.95 -14.97 11.62
C ALA A 429 11.93 -14.46 13.08
N VAL A 430 12.90 -14.85 13.91
CA VAL A 430 13.11 -14.31 15.26
C VAL A 430 13.38 -12.81 15.18
N ARG A 431 14.32 -12.38 14.34
CA ARG A 431 14.67 -10.97 14.12
C ARG A 431 13.45 -10.14 13.68
N ASP A 432 12.68 -10.63 12.71
CA ASP A 432 11.47 -9.95 12.24
C ASP A 432 10.45 -9.78 13.37
N CYS A 433 10.25 -10.82 14.21
CA CYS A 433 9.32 -10.78 15.34
C CYS A 433 9.78 -9.81 16.44
N CYS A 434 11.06 -9.86 16.83
CA CYS A 434 11.64 -8.91 17.80
C CYS A 434 11.56 -7.45 17.31
N THR A 435 11.73 -7.23 16.00
CA THR A 435 11.63 -5.89 15.39
C THR A 435 10.17 -5.40 15.35
N ALA A 436 9.22 -6.30 15.06
CA ALA A 436 7.80 -5.96 14.93
C ALA A 436 7.08 -5.81 16.29
N MET A 437 7.50 -6.54 17.31
CA MET A 437 6.87 -6.59 18.64
C MET A 437 7.95 -6.67 19.75
N PRO A 438 8.55 -5.52 20.13
CA PRO A 438 9.65 -5.45 21.09
C PRO A 438 9.34 -6.06 22.47
N GLU A 439 8.07 -6.19 22.86
CA GLU A 439 7.67 -6.84 24.12
C GLU A 439 8.04 -8.31 24.21
N PHE A 440 8.10 -9.02 23.08
CA PHE A 440 8.52 -10.42 23.08
C PHE A 440 10.05 -10.56 23.18
N VAL A 441 10.82 -9.47 23.10
CA VAL A 441 12.29 -9.52 23.20
C VAL A 441 12.72 -10.08 24.55
N GLN A 442 12.09 -9.70 25.67
CA GLN A 442 12.43 -10.26 26.99
C GLN A 442 12.13 -11.77 27.06
N LEU A 443 10.93 -12.17 26.59
CA LEU A 443 10.51 -13.58 26.51
C LEU A 443 11.43 -14.44 25.62
N ILE A 444 12.02 -13.83 24.58
CA ILE A 444 12.97 -14.46 23.65
C ILE A 444 14.40 -14.41 24.20
N GLN A 445 14.76 -13.41 25.01
CA GLN A 445 16.07 -13.30 25.66
C GLN A 445 16.25 -14.31 26.79
N GLU A 446 15.21 -14.53 27.62
CA GLU A 446 15.14 -15.61 28.62
C GLU A 446 15.30 -17.03 28.02
N TYR A 447 15.19 -17.15 26.69
CA TYR A 447 15.42 -18.39 25.93
C TYR A 447 16.87 -18.51 25.39
N THR A 448 17.61 -17.40 25.28
CA THR A 448 18.99 -17.38 24.73
C THR A 448 20.10 -17.44 25.79
N SER A 449 19.75 -17.27 27.07
CA SER A 449 20.64 -17.35 28.23
C SER A 449 20.55 -18.70 28.94
#